data_AF-D9XY69-F1
#
_entry.id   AF-D9XY69-F1
#
_cell.length_a   1.000
_cell.length_b   1.000
_cell.length_c   1.000
_cell.angle_alpha   90.00
_cell.angle_beta   90.00
_cell.angle_gamma   90.00
#
_symmetry.space_group_name_H-M   'P 1'
#
loop_
_entity.id
_entity.type
_entity.pdbx_description
1 polymer ?
#
loop_
_entity_poly.entity_id
_entity_poly.type
_entity_poly.pdbx_seq_one_letter_code
_entity_poly.pdbx_strand_id
1 'polypeptide(L)' 'MILTQELYTLAARHEPYRELCARWMRRSRTLLEQHFDAATARQLDALIEGLALHRALDDTPPDRALTREAVARITTTA' A
#
# COMPACT_ATOMS: atom_id res chain seq x y z
N MET A 1 -6.01 -3.72 10.73
CA MET A 1 -6.02 -2.42 10.02
C MET A 1 -6.59 -1.27 10.83
N ILE A 2 -7.21 -1.52 11.99
CA ILE A 2 -7.80 -0.48 12.85
C ILE A 2 -6.83 0.69 13.11
N LEU A 3 -5.61 0.42 13.60
CA LEU A 3 -4.64 1.47 13.90
C LEU A 3 -4.21 2.30 12.67
N THR A 4 -4.07 1.67 11.50
CA THR A 4 -3.71 2.37 10.26
C THR A 4 -4.86 3.28 9.79
N GLN A 5 -6.10 2.82 9.91
CA GLN A 5 -7.29 3.60 9.57
C GLN A 5 -7.50 4.79 10.51
N GLU A 6 -7.28 4.59 11.81
CA GLU A 6 -7.29 5.65 12.82
C GLU A 6 -6.19 6.69 12.53
N LEU A 7 -4.98 6.24 12.21
CA LEU A 7 -3.88 7.11 11.82
C LEU A 7 -4.22 7.95 10.58
N TYR A 8 -4.81 7.35 9.54
CA TYR A 8 -5.24 8.10 8.35
C TYR A 8 -6.34 9.11 8.67
N THR A 9 -7.25 8.77 9.58
CA THR A 9 -8.29 9.70 10.06
C THR A 9 -7.68 10.89 10.79
N LEU A 10 -6.65 10.66 11.62
CA LEU A 10 -5.89 11.73 12.27
C LEU A 10 -5.11 12.57 11.25
N ALA A 11 -4.42 11.93 10.30
CA ALA A 11 -3.63 12.58 9.27
C ALA A 11 -4.47 13.49 8.36
N ALA A 12 -5.75 13.16 8.14
CA ALA A 12 -6.67 14.01 7.38
C ALA A 12 -6.95 15.36 8.05
N ARG A 13 -6.77 15.46 9.37
CA ARG A 13 -7.15 16.63 10.19
C ARG A 13 -5.98 17.31 10.89
N HIS A 14 -4.87 16.61 11.09
CA HIS A 14 -3.74 17.07 11.92
C HIS A 14 -2.41 16.92 11.18
N GLU A 15 -1.73 18.05 10.97
CA GLU A 15 -0.49 18.12 10.18
C GLU A 15 0.64 17.18 10.65
N PRO A 16 0.92 17.03 11.97
CA PRO A 16 1.98 16.12 12.41
C PRO A 16 1.75 14.66 12.00
N TYR A 17 0.48 14.23 11.91
CA TYR A 17 0.13 12.87 11.49
C TYR A 17 0.18 12.72 9.97
N ARG A 18 -0.08 13.80 9.22
CA ARG A 18 0.13 13.86 7.76
C ARG A 18 1.61 13.67 7.43
N GLU A 19 2.49 14.38 8.13
CA GLU A 19 3.94 14.24 7.98
C GLU A 19 4.43 12.83 8.32
N LEU A 20 3.89 12.24 9.39
CA LEU A 20 4.18 10.86 9.78
C LEU A 20 3.79 9.87 8.68
N CYS A 21 2.58 9.97 8.14
CA CYS A 21 2.12 9.14 7.03
C CYS A 21 3.00 9.32 5.79
N ALA A 22 3.32 10.57 5.42
CA ALA A 22 4.16 10.86 4.28
C ALA A 22 5.58 10.26 4.44
N ARG A 23 6.15 10.30 5.65
CA ARG A 23 7.46 9.70 5.93
C ARG A 23 7.41 8.17 5.86
N TRP A 24 6.36 7.56 6.40
CA TRP A 24 6.15 6.11 6.31
C TRP A 24 5.98 5.65 4.85
N MET A 25 5.10 6.29 4.08
CA MET A 25 4.87 5.96 2.66
C MET A 25 6.13 6.14 1.81
N ARG A 26 6.91 7.22 2.04
CA ARG A 26 8.20 7.39 1.37
C ARG A 26 9.16 6.25 1.68
N ARG A 27 9.26 5.84 2.96
CA ARG A 27 10.14 4.75 3.37
C ARG A 27 9.71 3.41 2.76
N SER A 28 8.41 3.11 2.72
CA SER A 28 7.86 1.94 2.03
C SER A 28 8.33 1.90 0.57
N ARG A 29 8.12 2.99 -0.17
CA ARG A 29 8.50 3.07 -1.58
C ARG A 29 10.01 2.96 -1.82
N THR A 30 10.82 3.63 -1.00
CA THR A 30 12.29 3.53 -1.12
C THR A 30 12.79 2.09 -0.92
N LEU A 31 12.10 1.27 -0.12
CA LEU A 31 12.44 -0.15 0.01
C LEU A 31 12.04 -0.93 -1.25
N LEU A 32 10.88 -0.65 -1.84
CA LEU A 32 10.45 -1.30 -3.08
C LEU A 32 11.35 -0.92 -4.27
N GLU A 33 11.84 0.31 -4.31
CA GLU A 33 12.78 0.82 -5.33
C GLU A 33 14.14 0.10 -5.31
N GLN A 34 14.45 -0.68 -4.27
CA GLN A 34 15.65 -1.54 -4.24
C GLN A 34 15.51 -2.79 -5.13
N HIS A 35 14.28 -3.12 -5.53
CA HIS A 35 13.95 -4.34 -6.27
C HIS A 35 13.28 -4.06 -7.61
N PHE A 36 12.66 -2.89 -7.76
CA PHE A 36 11.88 -2.51 -8.92
C PHE A 36 12.22 -1.09 -9.37
N ASP A 37 12.00 -0.78 -10.65
CA ASP A 37 12.08 0.60 -11.12
C ASP A 37 11.03 1.49 -10.42
N ALA A 38 11.24 2.81 -10.46
CA ALA A 38 10.41 3.76 -9.73
C ALA A 38 8.91 3.70 -10.11
N ALA A 39 8.59 3.37 -11.38
CA ALA A 39 7.21 3.29 -11.83
C ALA A 39 6.53 2.03 -11.28
N THR A 40 7.21 0.89 -11.35
CA THR A 40 6.74 -0.39 -10.79
C THR A 40 6.64 -0.32 -9.27
N ALA A 41 7.64 0.23 -8.58
CA ALA A 41 7.63 0.39 -7.13
C ALA A 41 6.44 1.24 -6.66
N ARG A 42 6.11 2.33 -7.37
CA ARG A 42 4.96 3.18 -7.03
C ARG A 42 3.62 2.48 -7.26
N GLN A 43 3.49 1.68 -8.32
CA GLN A 43 2.29 0.88 -8.56
C GLN A 43 2.12 -0.21 -7.50
N LEU A 44 3.21 -0.88 -7.13
CA LEU A 44 3.20 -1.93 -6.13
C LEU A 44 2.87 -1.38 -4.72
N ASP A 45 3.45 -0.24 -4.34
CA ASP A 45 3.13 0.48 -3.09
C ASP A 45 1.62 0.77 -2.99
N ALA A 46 1.01 1.28 -4.06
CA ALA A 46 -0.43 1.53 -4.13
C ALA A 46 -1.27 0.25 -4.09
N LEU A 47 -0.84 -0.82 -4.78
CA LEU A 47 -1.53 -2.12 -4.75
C LEU A 47 -1.55 -2.71 -3.33
N ILE A 48 -0.42 -2.67 -2.62
CA ILE A 48 -0.31 -3.19 -1.25
C ILE A 48 -1.31 -2.50 -0.33
N GLU A 49 -1.36 -1.15 -0.37
CA GLU A 49 -2.33 -0.39 0.43
C GLU A 49 -3.78 -0.70 0.06
N GLY A 50 -4.10 -0.76 -1.24
CA GLY A 50 -5.45 -1.07 -1.72
C GLY A 50 -5.92 -2.47 -1.30
N LEU A 51 -5.06 -3.49 -1.45
CA LEU A 51 -5.37 -4.86 -1.04
C LEU A 51 -5.53 -4.99 0.49
N ALA A 52 -4.71 -4.29 1.27
CA ALA A 52 -4.82 -4.27 2.73
C ALA A 52 -6.13 -3.61 3.18
N LEU A 53 -6.53 -2.50 2.53
CA LEU A 53 -7.77 -1.80 2.80
C LEU A 53 -8.99 -2.65 2.43
N HIS A 54 -9.04 -3.21 1.22
CA HIS A 54 -10.15 -4.09 0.80
C HIS A 54 -10.27 -5.29 1.73
N ARG A 55 -9.16 -5.97 2.05
CA ARG A 55 -9.19 -7.11 2.98
C ARG A 55 -9.74 -6.75 4.37
N ALA A 56 -9.61 -5.50 4.80
CA ALA A 56 -10.10 -5.05 6.10
C ALA A 56 -11.55 -4.55 6.11
N LEU A 57 -12.09 -4.17 4.94
CA LEU A 57 -13.43 -3.59 4.81
C LEU A 57 -14.42 -4.52 4.10
N ASP A 58 -13.93 -5.50 3.35
CA ASP A 58 -14.75 -6.41 2.55
C ASP A 58 -15.26 -7.59 3.39
N ASP A 59 -16.56 -7.88 3.27
CA ASP A 59 -17.20 -9.04 3.88
C ASP A 59 -16.69 -10.35 3.26
N THR A 60 -16.16 -10.30 2.04
CA THR A 60 -15.56 -11.45 1.33
C THR A 60 -14.13 -11.12 0.87
N PRO A 61 -13.14 -11.18 1.76
CA PRO A 61 -11.79 -10.72 1.45
C PRO A 61 -11.14 -11.53 0.31
N PRO A 62 -10.34 -10.87 -0.56
CA PRO A 62 -9.60 -11.53 -1.64
C PRO A 62 -8.80 -12.73 -1.16
N ASP A 63 -8.80 -13.79 -1.95
CA ASP A 63 -7.96 -14.94 -1.67
C ASP A 63 -6.48 -14.65 -1.99
N ARG A 64 -5.61 -15.59 -1.58
CA ARG A 64 -4.17 -15.47 -1.82
C ARG A 64 -3.79 -15.64 -3.29
N ALA A 65 -4.61 -16.30 -4.09
CA ALA A 65 -4.33 -16.52 -5.51
C ALA A 65 -4.49 -15.21 -6.29
N LEU A 66 -5.58 -14.48 -6.06
CA LEU A 66 -5.83 -13.17 -6.66
C LEU A 66 -4.74 -12.16 -6.26
N THR A 67 -4.35 -12.15 -4.98
CA THR A 67 -3.25 -11.30 -4.51
C THR A 67 -1.95 -11.59 -5.26
N ARG A 68 -1.58 -12.87 -5.41
CA ARG A 68 -0.36 -13.27 -6.12
C ARG A 68 -0.42 -12.89 -7.59
N GLU A 69 -1.56 -13.09 -8.23
CA GLU A 69 -1.75 -12.73 -9.63
C GLU A 69 -1.61 -11.22 -9.85
N ALA A 70 -2.23 -10.40 -8.99
CA ALA A 70 -2.12 -8.95 -9.07
C ALA A 70 -0.67 -8.47 -8.90
N VAL A 71 0.07 -9.04 -7.95
CA VAL A 71 1.51 -8.74 -7.78
C VAL A 71 2.29 -9.15 -9.02
N ALA A 72 2.10 -10.38 -9.53
CA ALA A 72 2.82 -10.87 -10.70
C ALA A 72 2.59 -9.98 -11.94
N ARG A 73 1.35 -9.56 -12.20
CA ARG A 73 1.02 -8.67 -13.33
C ARG A 73 1.73 -7.31 -13.25
N ILE A 74 2.00 -6.80 -12.04
CA ILE A 74 2.71 -5.53 -11.86
C ILE A 74 4.23 -5.72 -11.91
N THR A 75 4.74 -6.85 -11.40
CA THR A 75 6.19 -7.05 -11.23
C THR A 75 6.88 -7.76 -12.39
N THR A 76 6.13 -8.38 -13.30
CA THR A 76 6.68 -9.09 -14.46
C THR A 76 6.54 -8.21 -15.69
N THR A 77 7.68 -7.82 -16.28
CA THR A 77 7.70 -7.15 -17.59
C THR A 77 7.13 -8.08 -18.65
N ALA A 78 6.30 -7.55 -19.54
CA ALA A 78 5.74 -8.28 -20.68
C ALA A 78 6.83 -8.79 -21.64
#